data_AF-A0A4P9TBH8-F1
#
_entry.id   AF-A0A4P9TBH8-F1
#
_cell.length_a   1.000
_cell.length_b   1.000
_cell.length_c   1.000
_cell.angle_alpha   90.00
_cell.angle_beta   90.00
_cell.angle_gamma   90.00
#
_symmetry.space_group_name_H-M   'P 1'
#
loop_
_entity.id
_entity.type
_entity.pdbx_description
1 polymer ?
#
loop_
_entity_poly.entity_id
_entity_poly.type
_entity_poly.pdbx_seq_one_letter_code
_entity_poly.pdbx_strand_id
1 'polypeptide(L)'
;MTYYPDRNDEIEEKRELAKAFLESPTRDAFAELVAHDGFWATEPRRSIDYYVDDIVFDDQTPDEVAAAVEQALEDSDALEKVLELDGFGWATATELLHVLAPDTYAILNKRAVLGMEALGYDAPNRQTASVEEYWDFVDDVREAYEVYNLRAVVNEAESAPDVPEAHTDLEAADAAFNAHYDEDAYDIDLEALQEAQTGGRQVEVPEDLWQMIEEEVEGDPRYRDAEDFLYSAVRNELSRAD
;
A
#
# COMPACT_ATOMS: atom_id res chain seq x y z
N MET A 1 21.73 -14.85 -2.34
CA MET A 1 20.59 -13.95 -2.12
C MET A 1 19.91 -13.93 -3.48
N THR A 2 18.87 -14.74 -3.62
CA THR A 2 18.27 -15.01 -4.93
C THR A 2 17.34 -13.85 -5.22
N TYR A 3 17.74 -13.12 -6.25
CA TYR A 3 17.10 -11.99 -6.90
C TYR A 3 15.84 -12.47 -7.64
N TYR A 4 14.70 -11.80 -7.47
CA TYR A 4 13.45 -12.11 -8.19
C TYR A 4 12.83 -10.81 -8.72
N PRO A 5 13.25 -10.35 -9.90
CA PRO A 5 12.59 -9.27 -10.63
C PRO A 5 11.32 -9.80 -11.29
N ASP A 6 10.32 -8.94 -11.47
CA ASP A 6 9.08 -9.14 -12.27
C ASP A 6 7.89 -9.88 -11.62
N ARG A 7 7.52 -9.53 -10.38
CA ARG A 7 6.27 -10.03 -9.75
C ARG A 7 4.96 -9.43 -10.29
N ASN A 8 5.01 -8.32 -11.02
CA ASN A 8 3.82 -7.79 -11.70
C ASN A 8 3.33 -8.71 -12.84
N ASP A 9 4.22 -9.56 -13.38
CA ASP A 9 3.88 -10.47 -14.48
C ASP A 9 3.01 -11.65 -14.02
N GLU A 10 2.82 -11.87 -12.71
CA GLU A 10 2.13 -13.05 -12.17
C GLU A 10 0.78 -12.74 -11.49
N ILE A 11 0.30 -11.49 -11.53
CA ILE A 11 -0.98 -11.13 -10.88
C ILE A 11 -2.17 -11.91 -11.45
N GLU A 12 -2.14 -12.24 -12.74
CA GLU A 12 -3.16 -13.07 -13.39
C GLU A 12 -3.15 -14.50 -12.87
N GLU A 13 -1.97 -15.12 -12.74
CA GLU A 13 -1.84 -16.48 -12.20
C GLU A 13 -2.29 -16.53 -10.73
N LYS A 14 -1.88 -15.53 -9.94
CA LYS A 14 -2.34 -15.37 -8.56
C LYS A 14 -3.85 -15.20 -8.47
N ARG A 15 -4.46 -14.47 -9.42
CA ARG A 15 -5.92 -14.32 -9.53
C ARG A 15 -6.61 -15.62 -9.90
N GLU A 16 -6.03 -16.43 -10.79
CA GLU A 16 -6.53 -17.76 -11.12
C GLU A 16 -6.49 -18.69 -9.88
N LEU A 17 -5.38 -18.69 -9.14
CA LEU A 17 -5.24 -19.47 -7.91
C LEU A 17 -6.21 -19.01 -6.82
N ALA A 18 -6.40 -17.70 -6.65
CA ALA A 18 -7.32 -17.13 -5.68
C ALA A 18 -8.78 -17.51 -6.00
N LYS A 19 -9.17 -17.45 -7.29
CA LYS A 19 -10.49 -17.91 -7.75
C LYS A 19 -10.66 -19.41 -7.56
N ALA A 20 -9.65 -20.22 -7.89
CA ALA A 20 -9.70 -21.66 -7.68
C ALA A 20 -9.85 -22.04 -6.20
N PHE A 21 -9.21 -21.30 -5.29
CA PHE A 21 -9.41 -21.46 -3.86
C PHE A 21 -10.85 -21.13 -3.44
N LEU A 22 -11.45 -20.02 -3.90
CA LEU A 22 -12.84 -19.70 -3.57
C LEU A 22 -13.83 -20.71 -4.15
N GLU A 23 -13.59 -21.22 -5.37
CA GLU A 23 -14.47 -22.22 -6.00
C GLU A 23 -14.42 -23.59 -5.31
N SER A 24 -13.25 -23.98 -4.79
CA SER A 24 -13.03 -25.27 -4.14
C SER A 24 -12.09 -25.11 -2.93
N PRO A 25 -12.60 -24.55 -1.82
CA PRO A 25 -11.79 -24.22 -0.66
C PRO A 25 -11.20 -25.48 -0.03
N THR A 26 -9.90 -25.63 -0.20
CA THR A 26 -9.13 -26.73 0.38
C THR A 26 -7.82 -26.18 0.94
N ARG A 27 -7.26 -26.90 1.91
CA ARG A 27 -5.94 -26.59 2.46
C ARG A 27 -4.89 -26.49 1.37
N ASP A 28 -4.89 -27.43 0.42
CA ASP A 28 -3.90 -27.47 -0.65
C ASP A 28 -4.07 -26.34 -1.67
N ALA A 29 -5.30 -25.98 -2.03
CA ALA A 29 -5.55 -24.82 -2.90
C ALA A 29 -5.10 -23.51 -2.25
N PHE A 30 -5.32 -23.34 -0.94
CA PHE A 30 -4.82 -22.18 -0.22
C PHE A 30 -3.29 -22.19 -0.13
N ALA A 31 -2.68 -23.35 0.15
CA ALA A 31 -1.24 -23.51 0.20
C ALA A 31 -0.59 -23.18 -1.14
N GLU A 32 -1.18 -23.60 -2.26
CA GLU A 32 -0.72 -23.30 -3.61
C GLU A 32 -0.78 -21.78 -3.89
N LEU A 33 -1.91 -21.15 -3.58
CA LEU A 33 -2.10 -19.70 -3.67
C LEU A 33 -1.01 -18.92 -2.92
N VAL A 34 -0.68 -19.31 -1.68
CA VAL A 34 0.31 -18.58 -0.87
C VAL A 34 1.75 -19.03 -1.07
N ALA A 35 1.99 -20.11 -1.82
CA ALA A 35 3.32 -20.63 -2.16
C ALA A 35 3.87 -20.06 -3.48
N HIS A 36 3.00 -19.69 -4.43
CA HIS A 36 3.38 -19.14 -5.73
C HIS A 36 3.94 -17.72 -5.59
N ASP A 37 5.25 -17.60 -5.33
CA ASP A 37 5.92 -16.31 -5.08
C ASP A 37 5.14 -15.42 -4.10
N GLY A 38 4.54 -16.09 -3.11
CA GLY A 38 3.20 -15.87 -2.55
C GLY A 38 2.70 -14.45 -2.26
N PHE A 39 2.01 -14.30 -1.14
CA PHE A 39 1.73 -12.96 -0.64
C PHE A 39 3.05 -12.33 -0.18
N TRP A 40 3.24 -11.05 -0.40
CA TRP A 40 4.39 -10.33 0.16
C TRP A 40 4.49 -10.53 1.68
N ALA A 41 3.35 -10.68 2.34
CA ALA A 41 3.26 -10.99 3.76
C ALA A 41 3.73 -12.42 4.13
N THR A 42 3.69 -13.38 3.20
CA THR A 42 4.12 -14.77 3.42
C THR A 42 5.60 -14.99 3.08
N GLU A 43 6.23 -14.12 2.30
CA GLU A 43 7.63 -14.24 1.88
C GLU A 43 8.65 -14.37 3.04
N PRO A 44 8.53 -13.63 4.17
CA PRO A 44 9.46 -13.81 5.29
C PRO A 44 9.27 -15.15 6.03
N ARG A 45 8.19 -15.89 5.74
CA ARG A 45 7.84 -17.12 6.46
C ARG A 45 8.65 -18.27 5.89
N ARG A 46 9.39 -18.96 6.77
CA ARG A 46 10.33 -20.03 6.38
C ARG A 46 9.65 -21.31 5.91
N SER A 47 8.35 -21.48 6.15
CA SER A 47 7.59 -22.67 5.80
C SER A 47 6.14 -22.27 5.52
N ILE A 48 5.71 -22.52 4.28
CA ILE A 48 4.31 -22.34 3.88
C ILE A 48 3.42 -23.31 4.64
N ASP A 49 3.83 -24.58 4.79
CA ASP A 49 3.05 -25.56 5.55
C ASP A 49 2.80 -25.11 6.99
N TYR A 50 3.82 -24.57 7.68
CA TYR A 50 3.63 -24.03 9.03
C TYR A 50 2.66 -22.83 9.04
N TYR A 51 2.74 -21.95 8.06
CA TYR A 51 1.79 -20.84 7.96
C TYR A 51 0.36 -21.32 7.70
N VAL A 52 0.20 -22.30 6.83
CA VAL A 52 -1.12 -22.80 6.44
C VAL A 52 -1.72 -23.65 7.56
N ASP A 53 -0.97 -24.57 8.13
CA ASP A 53 -1.50 -25.57 9.07
C ASP A 53 -1.49 -25.08 10.53
N ASP A 54 -0.44 -24.37 10.96
CA ASP A 54 -0.27 -23.96 12.36
C ASP A 54 -0.63 -22.49 12.63
N ILE A 55 -1.00 -21.72 11.59
CA ILE A 55 -1.46 -20.33 11.76
C ILE A 55 -2.84 -20.17 11.13
N VAL A 56 -2.97 -20.39 9.82
CA VAL A 56 -4.22 -20.09 9.13
C VAL A 56 -5.28 -21.13 9.43
N PHE A 57 -4.97 -22.43 9.43
CA PHE A 57 -5.98 -23.48 9.63
C PHE A 57 -5.84 -24.21 10.99
N ASP A 58 -5.26 -23.55 11.99
CA ASP A 58 -5.17 -24.10 13.35
C ASP A 58 -6.57 -24.23 13.96
N ASP A 59 -7.37 -23.15 13.88
CA ASP A 59 -8.71 -23.07 14.48
C ASP A 59 -9.84 -22.70 13.50
N GLN A 60 -9.53 -22.56 12.20
CA GLN A 60 -10.50 -22.24 11.14
C GLN A 60 -10.32 -23.14 9.92
N THR A 61 -11.38 -23.28 9.13
CA THR A 61 -11.43 -24.15 7.95
C THR A 61 -11.21 -23.35 6.65
N PRO A 62 -10.77 -24.00 5.56
CA PRO A 62 -10.73 -23.38 4.25
C PRO A 62 -12.07 -22.74 3.83
N ASP A 63 -13.19 -23.39 4.15
CA ASP A 63 -14.54 -22.87 3.88
C ASP A 63 -14.83 -21.58 4.64
N GLU A 64 -14.40 -21.47 5.91
CA GLU A 64 -14.59 -20.25 6.71
C GLU A 64 -13.77 -19.07 6.17
N VAL A 65 -12.51 -19.33 5.78
CA VAL A 65 -11.66 -18.33 5.12
C VAL A 65 -12.28 -17.87 3.80
N ALA A 66 -12.70 -18.80 2.94
CA ALA A 66 -13.34 -18.47 1.67
C ALA A 66 -14.62 -17.67 1.87
N ALA A 67 -15.48 -18.07 2.81
CA ALA A 67 -16.73 -17.37 3.11
C ALA A 67 -16.52 -15.95 3.63
N ALA A 68 -15.47 -15.69 4.42
CA ALA A 68 -15.14 -14.34 4.87
C ALA A 68 -14.66 -13.46 3.71
N VAL A 69 -13.82 -14.01 2.82
CA VAL A 69 -13.35 -13.32 1.61
C VAL A 69 -14.51 -13.02 0.66
N GLU A 70 -15.36 -13.99 0.35
CA GLU A 70 -16.55 -13.80 -0.49
C GLU A 70 -17.47 -12.71 0.05
N GLN A 71 -17.70 -12.68 1.37
CA GLN A 71 -18.49 -11.62 2.00
C GLN A 71 -17.87 -10.22 1.79
N ALA A 72 -16.56 -10.08 1.90
CA ALA A 72 -15.88 -8.82 1.65
C ALA A 72 -15.89 -8.42 0.16
N LEU A 73 -15.92 -9.39 -0.76
CA LEU A 73 -16.08 -9.10 -2.20
C LEU A 73 -17.50 -8.66 -2.55
N GLU A 74 -18.50 -9.16 -1.84
CA GLU A 74 -19.90 -8.77 -2.03
C GLU A 74 -20.25 -7.44 -1.34
N ASP A 75 -19.66 -7.19 -0.17
CA ASP A 75 -19.90 -6.03 0.68
C ASP A 75 -18.58 -5.57 1.33
N SER A 76 -18.09 -4.41 0.91
CA SER A 76 -16.82 -3.85 1.41
C SER A 76 -16.83 -3.57 2.92
N ASP A 77 -18.01 -3.38 3.52
CA ASP A 77 -18.16 -3.22 4.97
C ASP A 77 -17.84 -4.51 5.75
N ALA A 78 -17.79 -5.66 5.07
CA ALA A 78 -17.43 -6.95 5.66
C ALA A 78 -15.92 -7.21 5.74
N LEU A 79 -15.07 -6.25 5.32
CA LEU A 79 -13.61 -6.36 5.38
C LEU A 79 -13.08 -6.76 6.77
N GLU A 80 -13.69 -6.26 7.85
CA GLU A 80 -13.29 -6.59 9.22
C GLU A 80 -13.28 -8.10 9.46
N LYS A 81 -14.21 -8.85 8.86
CA LYS A 81 -14.27 -10.32 8.98
C LYS A 81 -13.05 -11.03 8.39
N VAL A 82 -12.43 -10.45 7.35
CA VAL A 82 -11.21 -11.00 6.75
C VAL A 82 -10.01 -10.71 7.67
N LEU A 83 -9.99 -9.55 8.32
CA LEU A 83 -8.93 -9.17 9.28
C LEU A 83 -9.01 -9.95 10.59
N GLU A 84 -10.18 -10.47 10.94
CA GLU A 84 -10.39 -11.35 12.09
C GLU A 84 -9.89 -12.79 11.84
N LEU A 85 -9.60 -13.17 10.59
CA LEU A 85 -9.07 -14.50 10.27
C LEU A 85 -7.64 -14.67 10.79
N ASP A 86 -7.34 -15.85 11.31
CA ASP A 86 -5.98 -16.16 11.74
C ASP A 86 -4.99 -16.14 10.57
N GLY A 87 -3.87 -15.43 10.75
CA GLY A 87 -2.85 -15.23 9.71
C GLY A 87 -3.11 -14.06 8.74
N PHE A 88 -4.27 -13.39 8.83
CA PHE A 88 -4.68 -12.29 7.96
C PHE A 88 -4.48 -10.90 8.59
N GLY A 89 -3.23 -10.46 8.66
CA GLY A 89 -2.96 -9.02 8.85
C GLY A 89 -3.32 -8.21 7.60
N TRP A 90 -3.34 -6.88 7.73
CA TRP A 90 -3.62 -5.92 6.65
C TRP A 90 -2.98 -6.28 5.31
N ALA A 91 -1.68 -6.60 5.31
CA ALA A 91 -0.96 -6.95 4.08
C ALA A 91 -1.53 -8.21 3.41
N THR A 92 -1.73 -9.31 4.14
CA THR A 92 -2.29 -10.56 3.59
C THR A 92 -3.72 -10.35 3.10
N ALA A 93 -4.56 -9.73 3.93
CA ALA A 93 -5.99 -9.55 3.66
C ALA A 93 -6.21 -8.69 2.42
N THR A 94 -5.58 -7.51 2.39
CA THR A 94 -5.76 -6.56 1.28
C THR A 94 -5.09 -7.04 0.00
N GLU A 95 -4.01 -7.81 0.08
CA GLU A 95 -3.40 -8.41 -1.11
C GLU A 95 -4.30 -9.48 -1.76
N LEU A 96 -4.93 -10.35 -0.96
CA LEU A 96 -5.91 -11.32 -1.48
C LEU A 96 -7.12 -10.60 -2.10
N LEU A 97 -7.66 -9.60 -1.40
CA LEU A 97 -8.82 -8.86 -1.87
C LEU A 97 -8.51 -8.00 -3.10
N HIS A 98 -7.33 -7.40 -3.17
CA HIS A 98 -6.86 -6.66 -4.35
C HIS A 98 -6.78 -7.57 -5.58
N VAL A 99 -6.19 -8.77 -5.43
CA VAL A 99 -6.11 -9.73 -6.55
C VAL A 99 -7.50 -10.09 -7.11
N LEU A 100 -8.51 -10.21 -6.24
CA LEU A 100 -9.86 -10.64 -6.59
C LEU A 100 -10.81 -9.49 -7.00
N ALA A 101 -10.61 -8.30 -6.44
CA ALA A 101 -11.38 -7.09 -6.71
C ALA A 101 -10.43 -5.87 -6.83
N PRO A 102 -9.63 -5.81 -7.89
CA PRO A 102 -8.53 -4.84 -8.03
C PRO A 102 -9.00 -3.40 -8.15
N ASP A 103 -10.25 -3.14 -8.56
CA ASP A 103 -10.83 -1.79 -8.59
C ASP A 103 -11.27 -1.27 -7.20
N THR A 104 -11.35 -2.16 -6.21
CA THR A 104 -11.94 -1.84 -4.89
C THR A 104 -10.90 -1.69 -3.80
N TYR A 105 -9.97 -2.63 -3.71
CA TYR A 105 -9.04 -2.74 -2.60
C TYR A 105 -7.63 -2.35 -3.04
N ALA A 106 -6.99 -1.39 -2.36
CA ALA A 106 -5.56 -1.17 -2.48
C ALA A 106 -4.80 -2.06 -1.49
N ILE A 107 -3.57 -2.46 -1.81
CA ILE A 107 -2.76 -3.30 -0.92
C ILE A 107 -2.12 -2.43 0.18
N LEU A 108 -2.45 -2.69 1.45
CA LEU A 108 -1.81 -2.03 2.59
C LEU A 108 -0.61 -2.87 3.09
N ASN A 109 0.55 -2.66 2.47
CA ASN A 109 1.81 -3.29 2.86
C ASN A 109 2.94 -2.25 2.99
N LYS A 110 4.16 -2.71 3.27
CA LYS A 110 5.33 -1.81 3.43
C LYS A 110 5.65 -1.03 2.15
N ARG A 111 5.51 -1.64 0.97
CA ARG A 111 5.83 -1.02 -0.32
C ARG A 111 4.87 0.13 -0.61
N ALA A 112 3.57 -0.13 -0.43
CA ALA A 112 2.53 0.88 -0.63
C ALA A 112 2.65 2.04 0.37
N VAL A 113 2.97 1.76 1.63
CA VAL A 113 3.25 2.81 2.64
C VAL A 113 4.40 3.70 2.19
N LEU A 114 5.55 3.11 1.82
CA LEU A 114 6.71 3.89 1.37
C LEU A 114 6.43 4.68 0.09
N GLY A 115 5.72 4.08 -0.88
CA GLY A 115 5.34 4.76 -2.11
C GLY A 115 4.40 5.94 -1.87
N MET A 116 3.42 5.80 -0.97
CA MET A 116 2.51 6.89 -0.61
C MET A 116 3.20 8.00 0.17
N GLU A 117 4.09 7.65 1.12
CA GLU A 117 4.92 8.62 1.85
C GLU A 117 5.84 9.40 0.89
N ALA A 118 6.43 8.72 -0.11
CA ALA A 118 7.26 9.37 -1.14
C ALA A 118 6.46 10.34 -2.02
N LEU A 119 5.17 10.06 -2.25
CA LEU A 119 4.26 10.95 -2.96
C LEU A 119 3.69 12.08 -2.08
N GLY A 120 4.07 12.13 -0.80
CA GLY A 120 3.69 13.17 0.16
C GLY A 120 2.35 12.94 0.87
N TYR A 121 1.83 11.71 0.87
CA TYR A 121 0.62 11.33 1.62
C TYR A 121 0.97 10.71 2.97
N ASP A 122 0.07 10.87 3.94
CA ASP A 122 0.15 10.16 5.21
C ASP A 122 -0.40 8.74 5.06
N ALA A 123 0.43 7.73 5.25
CA ALA A 123 0.00 6.33 5.21
C ALA A 123 -0.29 5.78 6.62
N PRO A 124 -1.36 4.98 6.80
CA PRO A 124 -1.71 4.46 8.11
C PRO A 124 -0.71 3.38 8.57
N ASN A 125 -0.58 3.22 9.90
CA ASN A 125 0.27 2.17 10.44
C ASN A 125 -0.34 0.79 10.19
N ARG A 126 0.21 0.06 9.21
CA ARG A 126 -0.21 -1.30 8.80
C ARG A 126 -0.31 -2.37 9.90
N GLN A 127 0.15 -2.11 11.13
CA GLN A 127 0.00 -3.04 12.26
C GLN A 127 -1.21 -2.71 13.14
N THR A 128 -1.70 -1.48 13.10
CA THR A 128 -2.72 -0.97 14.04
C THR A 128 -3.83 -0.18 13.36
N ALA A 129 -3.78 -0.02 12.03
CA ALA A 129 -4.79 0.69 11.27
C ALA A 129 -6.19 0.13 11.52
N SER A 130 -7.14 1.02 11.67
CA SER A 130 -8.57 0.74 11.67
C SER A 130 -9.10 0.57 10.23
N VAL A 131 -10.33 0.05 10.11
CA VAL A 131 -11.00 -0.07 8.81
C VAL A 131 -11.26 1.29 8.16
N GLU A 132 -11.56 2.32 8.95
CA GLU A 132 -11.74 3.69 8.47
C GLU A 132 -10.43 4.24 7.89
N GLU A 133 -9.33 4.15 8.64
CA GLU A 133 -8.00 4.58 8.17
C GLU A 133 -7.55 3.82 6.92
N TYR A 134 -7.97 2.56 6.74
CA TYR A 134 -7.70 1.82 5.51
C TYR A 134 -8.47 2.38 4.31
N TRP A 135 -9.75 2.72 4.47
CA TRP A 135 -10.53 3.28 3.37
C TRP A 135 -10.06 4.68 2.99
N ASP A 136 -9.66 5.50 3.97
CA ASP A 136 -8.98 6.78 3.72
C ASP A 136 -7.69 6.54 2.89
N PHE A 137 -6.87 5.55 3.27
CA PHE A 137 -5.70 5.16 2.48
C PHE A 137 -6.03 4.71 1.05
N VAL A 138 -7.11 3.95 0.84
CA VAL A 138 -7.52 3.56 -0.51
C VAL A 138 -7.91 4.79 -1.35
N ASP A 139 -8.59 5.76 -0.76
CA ASP A 139 -8.96 7.00 -1.43
C ASP A 139 -7.73 7.86 -1.74
N ASP A 140 -6.74 7.91 -0.84
CA ASP A 140 -5.46 8.58 -1.10
C ASP A 140 -4.69 7.90 -2.23
N VAL A 141 -4.66 6.57 -2.30
CA VAL A 141 -4.04 5.83 -3.43
C VAL A 141 -4.76 6.16 -4.74
N ARG A 142 -6.09 6.32 -4.70
CA ARG A 142 -6.87 6.74 -5.87
C ARG A 142 -6.50 8.13 -6.34
N GLU A 143 -6.42 9.08 -5.41
CA GLU A 143 -5.96 10.42 -5.72
C GLU A 143 -4.53 10.40 -6.29
N ALA A 144 -3.63 9.65 -5.66
CA ALA A 144 -2.24 9.54 -6.07
C ALA A 144 -2.09 9.01 -7.50
N TYR A 145 -2.79 7.93 -7.89
CA TYR A 145 -2.67 7.43 -9.25
C TYR A 145 -3.20 8.42 -10.30
N GLU A 146 -4.20 9.24 -9.97
CA GLU A 146 -4.74 10.26 -10.87
C GLU A 146 -3.81 11.47 -10.99
N VAL A 147 -3.36 11.98 -9.84
CA VAL A 147 -2.51 13.17 -9.75
C VAL A 147 -1.17 12.92 -10.42
N TYR A 148 -0.54 11.78 -10.13
CA TYR A 148 0.79 11.43 -10.61
C TYR A 148 0.79 10.60 -11.89
N ASN A 149 -0.38 10.16 -12.36
CA ASN A 149 -0.53 9.28 -13.52
C ASN A 149 0.40 8.06 -13.43
N LEU A 150 0.31 7.32 -12.32
CA LEU A 150 1.28 6.28 -11.96
C LEU A 150 1.44 5.18 -13.02
N ARG A 151 0.39 4.88 -13.79
CA ARG A 151 0.49 3.98 -14.95
C ARG A 151 1.48 4.50 -15.99
N ALA A 152 1.41 5.78 -16.35
CA ALA A 152 2.34 6.36 -17.31
C ALA A 152 3.76 6.36 -16.77
N VAL A 153 3.94 6.64 -15.48
CA VAL A 153 5.26 6.58 -14.82
C VAL A 153 5.90 5.19 -15.00
N VAL A 154 5.14 4.12 -14.75
CA VAL A 154 5.63 2.75 -14.92
C VAL A 154 5.89 2.44 -16.40
N ASN A 155 4.95 2.73 -17.29
CA ASN A 155 5.06 2.39 -18.72
C ASN A 155 6.10 3.23 -19.47
N GLU A 156 6.50 4.39 -18.95
CA GLU A 156 7.57 5.22 -19.54
C GLU A 156 8.96 4.84 -19.02
N ALA A 157 9.05 4.10 -17.91
CA ALA A 157 10.32 3.65 -17.35
C ALA A 157 10.88 2.46 -18.14
N GLU A 158 12.10 2.60 -18.70
CA GLU A 158 12.74 1.52 -19.47
C GLU A 158 13.07 0.27 -18.64
N SER A 159 13.11 0.42 -17.32
CA SER A 159 13.48 -0.63 -16.37
C SER A 159 12.31 -1.48 -15.89
N ALA A 160 11.07 -0.99 -16.01
CA ALA A 160 9.86 -1.67 -15.53
C ALA A 160 9.04 -2.26 -16.68
N PRO A 161 8.37 -3.42 -16.48
CA PRO A 161 7.42 -3.92 -17.45
C PRO A 161 6.19 -3.03 -17.54
N ASP A 162 5.68 -2.86 -18.76
CA ASP A 162 4.43 -2.13 -19.01
C ASP A 162 3.27 -2.78 -18.25
N VAL A 163 2.46 -1.95 -17.58
CA VAL A 163 1.21 -2.38 -16.97
C VAL A 163 0.16 -2.55 -18.09
N PRO A 164 -0.37 -3.77 -18.32
CA PRO A 164 -1.38 -4.02 -19.34
C PRO A 164 -2.61 -3.12 -19.20
N GLU A 165 -3.22 -2.72 -20.32
CA GLU A 165 -4.45 -1.91 -20.30
C GLU A 165 -5.64 -2.60 -19.60
N ALA A 166 -5.60 -3.93 -19.49
CA ALA A 166 -6.62 -4.71 -18.80
C ALA A 166 -6.50 -4.63 -17.27
N HIS A 167 -5.35 -4.22 -16.74
CA HIS A 167 -5.16 -4.02 -15.30
C HIS A 167 -5.80 -2.70 -14.88
N THR A 168 -6.26 -2.65 -13.65
CA THR A 168 -6.89 -1.49 -13.01
C THR A 168 -5.85 -0.41 -12.65
N ASP A 169 -6.31 0.79 -12.30
CA ASP A 169 -5.38 1.85 -11.88
C ASP A 169 -4.80 1.62 -10.49
N LEU A 170 -5.49 0.89 -9.62
CA LEU A 170 -4.92 0.43 -8.35
C LEU A 170 -3.82 -0.62 -8.56
N GLU A 171 -3.93 -1.48 -9.58
CA GLU A 171 -2.85 -2.38 -9.97
C GLU A 171 -1.66 -1.63 -10.57
N ALA A 172 -1.91 -0.56 -11.33
CA ALA A 172 -0.84 0.32 -11.79
C ALA A 172 -0.16 1.07 -10.63
N ALA A 173 -0.92 1.44 -9.59
CA ALA A 173 -0.37 2.04 -8.38
C ALA A 173 0.51 1.05 -7.60
N ASP A 174 0.06 -0.20 -7.37
CA ASP A 174 0.92 -1.22 -6.73
C ASP A 174 2.19 -1.49 -7.55
N ALA A 175 2.08 -1.49 -8.89
CA ALA A 175 3.23 -1.61 -9.77
C ALA A 175 4.25 -0.48 -9.57
N ALA A 176 3.79 0.76 -9.47
CA ALA A 176 4.64 1.92 -9.21
C ALA A 176 5.29 1.84 -7.81
N PHE A 177 4.52 1.47 -6.79
CA PHE A 177 5.04 1.29 -5.43
C PHE A 177 6.06 0.16 -5.35
N ASN A 178 5.85 -0.93 -6.11
CA ASN A 178 6.81 -2.01 -6.21
C ASN A 178 8.13 -1.55 -6.83
N ALA A 179 8.04 -0.84 -7.95
CA ALA A 179 9.21 -0.36 -8.67
C ALA A 179 10.01 0.63 -7.82
N HIS A 180 9.33 1.55 -7.13
CA HIS A 180 9.98 2.46 -6.19
C HIS A 180 10.66 1.73 -5.03
N TYR A 181 10.04 0.67 -4.52
CA TYR A 181 10.59 -0.08 -3.40
C TYR A 181 11.85 -0.88 -3.76
N ASP A 182 11.97 -1.35 -5.00
CA ASP A 182 13.11 -2.13 -5.48
C ASP A 182 14.02 -1.29 -6.40
N GLU A 183 14.66 -0.28 -5.79
CA GLU A 183 15.57 0.68 -6.45
C GLU A 183 16.77 0.02 -7.15
N ASP A 184 17.12 -1.21 -6.77
CA ASP A 184 18.18 -1.99 -7.41
C ASP A 184 17.73 -2.56 -8.76
N ALA A 185 16.42 -2.82 -8.92
CA ALA A 185 15.82 -3.42 -10.11
C ALA A 185 15.19 -2.37 -11.05
N TYR A 186 14.58 -1.32 -10.50
CA TYR A 186 13.79 -0.34 -11.25
C TYR A 186 14.25 1.10 -11.00
N ASP A 187 14.22 1.90 -12.06
CA ASP A 187 14.59 3.32 -12.08
C ASP A 187 13.33 4.20 -11.95
N ILE A 188 12.58 3.99 -10.88
CA ILE A 188 11.39 4.77 -10.55
C ILE A 188 11.56 5.36 -9.14
N ASP A 189 11.60 6.69 -9.08
CA ASP A 189 11.68 7.45 -7.83
C ASP A 189 10.42 8.31 -7.67
N LEU A 190 9.52 7.88 -6.77
CA LEU A 190 8.27 8.58 -6.52
C LEU A 190 8.49 9.87 -5.70
N GLU A 191 9.57 9.96 -4.92
CA GLU A 191 9.92 11.20 -4.21
C GLU A 191 10.35 12.27 -5.23
N ALA A 192 11.22 11.91 -6.17
CA ALA A 192 11.61 12.82 -7.26
C ALA A 192 10.41 13.23 -8.14
N LEU A 193 9.43 12.33 -8.34
CA LEU A 193 8.20 12.62 -9.05
C LEU A 193 7.34 13.65 -8.30
N GLN A 194 7.17 13.46 -6.99
CA GLN A 194 6.50 14.41 -6.09
C GLN A 194 7.16 15.79 -6.18
N GLU A 195 8.48 15.85 -6.09
CA GLU A 195 9.23 17.10 -6.15
C GLU A 195 9.04 17.79 -7.51
N ALA A 196 9.11 17.04 -8.61
CA ALA A 196 8.92 17.59 -9.95
C ALA A 196 7.52 18.20 -10.13
N GLN A 197 6.48 17.56 -9.59
CA GLN A 197 5.09 18.00 -9.73
C GLN A 197 4.73 19.16 -8.81
N THR A 198 5.24 19.17 -7.58
CA THR A 198 5.10 20.30 -6.64
C THR A 198 6.01 21.48 -6.99
N GLY A 199 6.85 21.32 -8.02
CA GLY A 199 7.74 22.34 -8.56
C GLY A 199 8.96 22.59 -7.68
N GLY A 200 9.38 21.59 -6.91
CA GLY A 200 10.55 21.62 -6.04
C GLY A 200 10.50 22.76 -5.02
N ARG A 201 9.29 23.17 -4.59
CA ARG A 201 9.15 24.25 -3.60
C ARG A 201 9.42 23.72 -2.19
N GLN A 202 10.62 23.19 -1.97
CA GLN A 202 11.22 23.28 -0.65
C GLN A 202 11.62 24.74 -0.43
N VAL A 203 10.96 25.37 0.54
CA VAL A 203 11.52 26.60 1.11
C VAL A 203 12.64 26.13 2.02
N GLU A 204 13.88 26.20 1.55
CA GLU A 204 15.03 26.06 2.44
C GLU A 204 14.91 27.12 3.53
N VAL A 205 14.65 26.69 4.75
CA VAL A 205 14.67 27.57 5.91
C VAL A 205 16.10 27.55 6.47
N PRO A 206 16.78 28.71 6.51
CA PRO A 206 18.10 28.83 7.10
C PRO A 206 18.18 28.19 8.50
N GLU A 207 19.30 27.53 8.83
CA GLU A 207 19.49 26.83 10.11
C GLU A 207 19.20 27.72 11.34
N ASP A 208 19.52 29.01 11.26
CA ASP A 208 19.25 29.98 12.33
C ASP A 208 17.75 30.22 12.49
N LEU A 209 17.00 30.26 11.39
CA LEU A 209 15.53 30.34 11.44
C LEU A 209 14.92 29.01 11.90
N TRP A 210 15.53 27.87 11.57
CA TRP A 210 15.05 26.56 12.02
C TRP A 210 15.14 26.41 13.54
N GLN A 211 16.27 26.80 14.13
CA GLN A 211 16.43 26.82 15.59
C GLN A 211 15.39 27.73 16.26
N MET A 212 15.08 28.88 15.66
CA MET A 212 14.05 29.78 16.19
C MET A 212 12.64 29.16 16.11
N ILE A 213 12.34 28.40 15.06
CA ILE A 213 11.07 27.69 14.91
C ILE A 213 10.95 26.59 15.95
N GLU A 214 11.98 25.78 16.13
CA GLU A 214 12.02 24.72 17.13
C GLU A 214 11.84 25.28 18.55
N GLU A 215 12.53 26.37 18.90
CA GLU A 215 12.38 27.05 20.19
C GLU A 215 10.95 27.58 20.43
N GLU A 216 10.31 28.14 19.40
CA GLU A 216 8.94 28.66 19.49
C GLU A 216 7.93 27.52 19.66
N VAL A 217 8.11 26.40 18.94
CA VAL A 217 7.23 25.22 19.04
C VAL A 217 7.38 24.50 20.38
N GLU A 218 8.61 24.32 20.88
CA GLU A 218 8.83 23.75 22.22
C GLU A 218 8.21 24.62 23.33
N GLY A 219 8.18 25.93 23.12
CA GLY A 219 7.64 26.92 24.08
C GLY A 219 6.13 27.11 24.03
N ASP A 220 5.45 26.64 22.99
CA ASP A 220 4.05 26.99 22.72
C ASP A 220 3.15 25.77 22.43
N PRO A 221 2.21 25.44 23.33
CA PRO A 221 1.35 24.26 23.19
C PRO A 221 0.30 24.38 22.07
N ARG A 222 0.26 25.51 21.34
CA ARG A 222 -0.64 25.72 20.20
C ARG A 222 -0.18 24.98 18.95
N TYR A 223 1.09 24.62 18.85
CA TYR A 223 1.68 23.97 17.68
C TYR A 223 2.07 22.55 18.03
N ARG A 224 1.80 21.60 17.12
CA ARG A 224 2.19 20.19 17.31
C ARG A 224 3.67 19.96 17.01
N ASP A 225 4.17 20.60 15.97
CA ASP A 225 5.53 20.48 15.46
C ASP A 225 5.92 21.73 14.62
N ALA A 226 7.14 21.74 14.09
CA ALA A 226 7.68 22.81 13.26
C ALA A 226 6.89 23.01 11.96
N GLU A 227 6.32 21.94 11.40
CA GLU A 227 5.57 22.00 10.15
C GLU A 227 4.19 22.66 10.35
N ASP A 228 3.48 22.27 11.42
CA ASP A 228 2.22 22.89 11.86
C ASP A 228 2.41 24.39 12.17
N PHE A 229 3.56 24.75 12.77
CA PHE A 229 3.93 26.15 12.99
C PHE A 229 4.09 26.92 11.68
N LEU A 230 4.89 26.40 10.73
CA LEU A 230 5.14 27.06 9.45
C LEU A 230 3.86 27.23 8.64
N TYR A 231 3.04 26.18 8.59
CA TYR A 231 1.76 26.21 7.91
C TYR A 231 0.85 27.29 8.52
N SER A 232 0.75 27.32 9.85
CA SER A 232 -0.04 28.33 10.57
C SER A 232 0.49 29.75 10.37
N ALA A 233 1.81 29.93 10.33
CA ALA A 233 2.44 31.23 10.11
C ALA A 233 2.13 31.76 8.71
N VAL A 234 2.32 30.94 7.67
CA VAL A 234 2.00 31.28 6.28
C VAL A 234 0.52 31.61 6.13
N ARG A 235 -0.37 30.77 6.68
CA ARG A 235 -1.82 31.00 6.64
C ARG A 235 -2.23 32.31 7.30
N ASN A 236 -1.66 32.64 8.46
CA ASN A 236 -1.94 33.88 9.16
C ASN A 236 -1.48 35.11 8.37
N GLU A 237 -0.30 35.07 7.76
CA GLU A 237 0.19 36.17 6.91
C GLU A 237 -0.66 36.36 5.66
N LEU A 238 -1.09 35.28 5.00
CA LEU A 238 -2.00 35.36 3.86
C LEU A 238 -3.36 35.96 4.26
N SER A 239 -3.89 35.58 5.43
CA SER A 239 -5.16 36.14 5.94
C SER A 239 -5.11 37.63 6.30
N ARG A 240 -3.90 38.20 6.43
CA ARG A 240 -3.68 39.64 6.66
C ARG A 240 -3.49 40.43 5.36
N ALA A 241 -3.22 39.73 4.26
CA ALA A 241 -3.00 40.32 2.94
C ALA A 241 -4.31 40.54 2.16
N ASP A 242 -5.40 39.90 2.58
CA ASP A 242 -6.79 40.11 2.13
C ASP A 242 -7.53 41.19 2.96
#